data_AF-A0A3D5J0Q0-F1
#
_entry.id   AF-A0A3D5J0Q0-F1
#
_cell.length_a   1.000
_cell.length_b   1.000
_cell.length_c   1.000
_cell.angle_alpha   90.00
_cell.angle_beta   90.00
_cell.angle_gamma   90.00
#
_symmetry.space_group_name_H-M   'P 1'
#
loop_
_entity.id
_entity.type
_entity.pdbx_description
1 polymer ?
#
loop_
_entity_poly.entity_id
_entity_poly.type
_entity_poly.pdbx_seq_one_letter_code
_entity_poly.pdbx_strand_id
1 'polypeptide(L)' 'AWFKYTKKRFGEGRRIFLMSPLHHHYQKKGHHESKIVVRFWVVGIFLAILTIVTLKLR' A
#
# COMPACT_ATOMS: atom_id res chain seq x y z
N ALA A 1 -3.13 18.58 3.95
CA ALA A 1 -3.58 17.49 3.05
C ALA A 1 -2.85 17.58 1.71
N TRP A 2 -2.19 16.51 1.27
CA TRP A 2 -1.37 16.45 0.03
C TRP A 2 -2.08 17.02 -1.21
N PHE A 3 -3.36 16.69 -1.38
CA PHE A 3 -4.19 17.22 -2.47
C PHE A 3 -4.32 18.76 -2.43
N LYS A 4 -4.47 19.35 -1.24
CA LYS A 4 -4.54 20.82 -1.06
C LYS A 4 -3.18 21.48 -1.32
N TYR A 5 -2.09 20.85 -0.87
CA TYR A 5 -0.73 21.34 -1.10
C TYR A 5 -0.37 21.35 -2.59
N THR A 6 -0.62 20.24 -3.30
CA THR A 6 -0.34 20.12 -4.74
C THR A 6 -1.21 21.07 -5.56
N LYS A 7 -2.49 21.23 -5.20
CA LYS A 7 -3.38 22.22 -5.83
C LYS A 7 -2.87 23.66 -5.66
N LYS A 8 -2.33 24.02 -4.48
CA LYS A 8 -1.77 25.36 -4.22
C LYS A 8 -0.45 25.60 -4.97
N ARG A 9 0.38 24.56 -5.14
CA ARG A 9 1.73 24.69 -5.74
C ARG A 9 1.73 24.55 -7.26
N PHE A 10 0.88 23.68 -7.82
CA PHE A 10 0.92 23.28 -9.23
C PHE A 10 -0.40 23.55 -9.98
N GLY A 11 -1.37 24.23 -9.36
CA GLY A 11 -2.70 24.49 -9.94
C GLY A 11 -3.65 23.28 -9.91
N GLU A 12 -3.12 22.07 -9.87
CA GLU A 12 -3.88 20.82 -9.89
C GLU A 12 -3.69 19.97 -8.63
N GLY A 13 -4.78 19.40 -8.12
CA GLY A 13 -4.73 18.48 -7.00
C GLY A 13 -4.30 17.09 -7.45
N ARG A 14 -3.14 16.62 -7.00
CA ARG A 14 -2.60 15.30 -7.35
C ARG A 14 -2.87 14.30 -6.25
N ARG A 15 -3.30 13.08 -6.60
CA ARG A 15 -3.46 11.96 -5.67
C ARG A 15 -2.31 10.96 -5.87
N ILE A 16 -1.80 10.39 -4.78
CA ILE A 16 -0.72 9.39 -4.83
C ILE A 16 -1.28 8.03 -5.24
N PHE A 17 -2.42 7.64 -4.65
CA PHE A 17 -3.12 6.40 -4.97
C PHE A 17 -4.36 6.68 -5.83
N LEU A 18 -4.60 5.79 -6.81
CA LEU A 18 -5.84 5.78 -7.59
C LEU A 18 -7.11 5.61 -6.72
N MET A 19 -6.98 4.88 -5.61
CA MET A 19 -7.96 4.70 -4.55
C MET A 19 -7.23 4.18 -3.29
N SER A 20 -7.65 4.62 -2.12
CA SER A 20 -7.17 4.10 -0.83
C SER A 20 -8.29 3.29 -0.18
N PRO A 21 -8.00 2.12 0.44
CA PRO A 21 -6.69 1.59 0.82
C PRO A 21 -5.91 0.91 -0.32
N LEU A 22 -4.69 0.45 -0.04
CA LEU A 22 -3.76 -0.08 -1.05
C LEU A 22 -4.32 -1.26 -1.87
N HIS A 23 -5.16 -2.12 -1.29
CA HIS A 23 -5.77 -3.22 -2.05
C HIS A 23 -6.73 -2.72 -3.14
N HIS A 24 -7.52 -1.67 -2.87
CA HIS A 24 -8.38 -1.04 -3.89
C HIS A 24 -7.57 -0.33 -4.97
N HIS A 25 -6.37 0.17 -4.66
CA HIS A 25 -5.46 0.70 -5.69
C HIS A 25 -5.12 -0.38 -6.74
N TYR A 26 -4.84 -1.61 -6.29
CA TYR A 26 -4.52 -2.72 -7.18
C TYR A 26 -5.75 -3.28 -7.90
N GLN A 27 -6.92 -3.30 -7.26
CA GLN A 27 -8.18 -3.65 -7.93
C GLN A 27 -8.48 -2.69 -9.08
N LYS A 28 -8.33 -1.37 -8.85
CA LYS A 28 -8.52 -0.34 -9.89
C LYS A 28 -7.47 -0.41 -11.01
N LYS A 29 -6.33 -1.06 -10.77
CA LYS A 29 -5.30 -1.36 -11.78
C LYS A 29 -5.60 -2.62 -12.59
N GLY A 30 -6.71 -3.32 -12.32
CA GLY A 30 -7.14 -4.52 -13.05
C GLY A 30 -6.61 -5.84 -12.48
N HIS A 31 -6.10 -5.86 -11.24
CA HIS A 31 -5.72 -7.12 -10.60
C HIS A 31 -6.94 -7.82 -9.98
N HIS A 32 -7.04 -9.13 -10.21
CA HIS A 32 -8.03 -9.98 -9.54
C HIS A 32 -7.82 -9.98 -8.03
N GLU A 33 -8.92 -9.87 -7.29
CA GLU A 33 -8.93 -9.77 -5.83
C GLU A 33 -8.16 -10.90 -5.14
N SER A 34 -8.39 -12.15 -5.55
CA SER A 34 -7.69 -13.32 -4.99
C SER A 34 -6.17 -13.20 -5.10
N LYS A 35 -5.66 -12.69 -6.23
CA LYS A 35 -4.21 -12.50 -6.45
C LYS A 35 -3.64 -11.40 -5.56
N ILE A 36 -4.42 -10.36 -5.28
CA ILE A 36 -4.03 -9.29 -4.36
C ILE A 36 -3.93 -9.86 -2.94
N VAL A 37 -4.97 -10.54 -2.46
CA VAL A 37 -5.00 -11.11 -1.10
C VAL A 37 -3.81 -12.03 -0.84
N VAL A 38 -3.52 -12.96 -1.77
CA VAL A 38 -2.37 -13.87 -1.63
C VAL A 38 -1.04 -13.12 -1.55
N ARG A 39 -0.84 -12.05 -2.34
CA ARG A 39 0.40 -11.25 -2.27
C ARG A 39 0.54 -10.51 -0.94
N PHE A 40 -0.56 -9.98 -0.40
CA PHE A 40 -0.53 -9.35 0.91
C PHE A 40 -0.22 -10.36 2.03
N TRP A 41 -0.72 -11.60 1.93
CA TRP A 41 -0.37 -12.67 2.88
C TRP A 41 1.10 -13.02 2.82
N VAL A 42 1.68 -13.17 1.63
CA VAL A 42 3.11 -13.46 1.46
C VAL A 42 3.96 -12.38 2.15
N VAL A 43 3.67 -11.11 1.90
CA VAL A 43 4.38 -9.99 2.58
C VAL A 43 4.16 -10.03 4.09
N GLY A 44 2.95 -10.31 4.55
CA GLY A 44 2.64 -10.44 5.99
C GLY A 44 3.45 -11.54 6.67
N ILE A 45 3.60 -12.71 6.05
CA ILE A 45 4.40 -13.81 6.57
C ILE A 45 5.88 -13.42 6.64
N PHE A 46 6.43 -12.77 5.61
CA PHE A 46 7.81 -12.28 5.66
C PHE A 46 8.05 -11.30 6.80
N LEU A 47 7.13 -10.34 7.01
CA LEU A 47 7.21 -9.38 8.11
C LEU A 47 7.07 -10.06 9.48
N ALA A 48 6.23 -11.09 9.59
CA ALA A 48 6.08 -11.87 10.82
C ALA A 48 7.39 -12.62 11.15
N ILE A 49 8.01 -13.26 10.16
CA ILE A 49 9.32 -13.93 10.33
C ILE A 49 10.38 -12.92 10.75
N LEU A 50 10.47 -11.76 10.08
CA LEU A 50 11.40 -10.69 10.44
C LEU A 50 11.21 -10.21 11.88
N THR A 51 9.95 -10.09 12.32
CA THR A 51 9.62 -9.73 13.70
C THR A 51 10.16 -10.77 14.69
N ILE A 52 9.93 -12.06 14.42
CA ILE A 52 10.41 -13.15 15.30
C ILE A 52 11.94 -13.20 15.35
N VAL A 53 12.61 -13.06 14.19
CA VAL A 53 14.08 -13.04 14.11
C VAL A 53 14.65 -11.85 14.89
N THR A 54 14.08 -10.66 14.71
CA THR A 54 14.53 -9.44 15.41
C THR A 54 14.35 -9.57 16.92
N LEU A 55 13.24 -10.15 17.39
CA LEU A 55 12.98 -10.36 18.81
C LEU A 55 13.91 -11.39 19.46
N LYS A 56 14.36 -12.42 18.71
CA LYS A 56 15.34 -13.42 19.19
C LYS A 56 16.78 -12.92 19.23
N LEU A 57 17.09 -11.85 18.50
CA LEU A 57 18.43 -11.25 18.43
C LEU A 57 18.72 -10.26 19.57
N ARG A 58 17.75 -10.04 20.48
CA ARG A 58 17.90 -9.29 21.72
C ARG A 58 17.96 -10.25 22.89
#